data_AF-A0A7C9E825-F1
#
_entry.id   AF-A0A7C9E825-F1
#
_cell.length_a   1.000
_cell.length_b   1.000
_cell.length_c   1.000
_cell.angle_alpha   90.00
_cell.angle_beta   90.00
_cell.angle_gamma   90.00
#
_symmetry.space_group_name_H-M   'P 1'
#
loop_
_entity.id
_entity.type
_entity.pdbx_description
1 polymer ?
#
loop_
_entity_poly.entity_id
_entity_poly.type
_entity_poly.pdbx_seq_one_letter_code
_entity_poly.pdbx_strand_id
1 'polypeptide(L)'
;MAESVEIYSSTAKLCAFCAREYERSNDMATAALAYKCMEVAYMRVICISHQSANRDGHELQTVLRIVPPEESPSSSASDVDNLNNSATGNKAPPVRSSESPQLAADLVITAGNRPNFERLLSFAQNVNLAMEASRKSRIAFTAANIGMDQLDSKEGTTSVQRALNFNFHDVDGLLRLVRLAKDVTSD
;
A
#
# COMPACT_ATOMS: atom_id res chain seq x y z
N MET A 1 -0.95 -8.03 -19.09
CA MET A 1 -0.90 -7.31 -17.79
C MET A 1 -1.19 -8.26 -16.63
N ALA A 2 -2.32 -8.97 -16.63
CA ALA A 2 -2.67 -9.93 -15.58
C ALA A 2 -1.61 -11.04 -15.37
N GLU A 3 -1.10 -11.64 -16.46
CA GLU A 3 -0.07 -12.68 -16.40
C GLU A 3 1.23 -12.19 -15.71
N SER A 4 1.73 -11.01 -16.08
CA SER A 4 2.93 -10.45 -15.44
C SER A 4 2.72 -10.13 -13.96
N VAL A 5 1.52 -9.63 -13.58
CA VAL A 5 1.16 -9.40 -12.18
C VAL A 5 1.17 -10.72 -11.40
N GLU A 6 0.61 -11.79 -11.96
CA GLU A 6 0.59 -13.11 -11.34
C GLU A 6 2.00 -13.70 -11.17
N ILE A 7 2.84 -13.62 -12.21
CA ILE A 7 4.23 -14.09 -12.17
C ILE A 7 5.00 -13.40 -11.04
N TYR A 8 4.97 -12.06 -11.00
CA TYR A 8 5.70 -11.32 -9.95
C TYR A 8 5.09 -11.51 -8.57
N SER A 9 3.76 -11.64 -8.45
CA SER A 9 3.10 -11.93 -7.16
C SER A 9 3.51 -13.29 -6.61
N SER A 10 3.55 -14.32 -7.46
CA SER A 10 3.99 -15.67 -7.09
C SER A 10 5.48 -15.69 -6.75
N THR A 11 6.30 -14.96 -7.52
CA THR A 11 7.73 -14.78 -7.24
C THR A 11 7.94 -14.14 -5.88
N ALA A 12 7.20 -13.08 -5.54
CA ALA A 12 7.32 -12.41 -4.25
C ALA A 12 6.99 -13.35 -3.08
N LYS A 13 5.95 -14.18 -3.22
CA LYS A 13 5.58 -15.20 -2.22
C LYS A 13 6.68 -16.25 -2.04
N LEU A 14 7.29 -16.71 -3.13
CA LEU A 14 8.40 -17.66 -3.09
C LEU A 14 9.64 -17.05 -2.42
N CYS A 15 10.01 -15.82 -2.80
CA CYS A 15 11.10 -15.08 -2.16
C CYS A 15 10.84 -14.88 -0.66
N ALA A 16 9.60 -14.58 -0.26
CA ALA A 16 9.22 -14.47 1.14
C ALA A 16 9.37 -15.80 1.90
N PHE A 17 9.04 -16.93 1.27
CA PHE A 17 9.27 -18.26 1.84
C PHE A 17 10.77 -18.51 2.05
N CYS A 18 11.58 -18.33 0.99
CA CYS A 18 13.03 -18.52 1.07
C CYS A 18 13.67 -17.63 2.15
N ALA A 19 13.29 -16.35 2.22
CA ALA A 19 13.83 -15.42 3.20
C ALA A 19 13.60 -15.89 4.64
N ARG A 20 12.40 -16.39 4.96
CA ARG A 20 12.09 -16.94 6.30
C ARG A 20 12.88 -18.21 6.61
N GLU A 21 13.10 -19.06 5.62
CA GLU A 21 13.91 -20.26 5.80
C GLU A 21 15.38 -19.91 6.10
N TYR A 22 15.94 -18.92 5.40
CA TYR A 22 17.30 -18.42 5.69
C TYR A 22 17.40 -17.71 7.05
N GLU A 23 16.40 -16.94 7.46
CA GLU A 23 16.33 -16.41 8.83
C GLU A 23 16.36 -17.54 9.87
N ARG A 24 15.58 -18.61 9.63
CA ARG A 24 15.52 -19.77 10.53
C ARG A 24 16.85 -20.52 10.63
N SER A 25 17.65 -20.54 9.57
CA SER A 25 18.99 -21.13 9.55
C SER A 25 20.10 -20.17 9.97
N ASN A 26 19.77 -18.96 10.43
CA ASN A 26 20.72 -17.87 10.73
C ASN A 26 21.58 -17.40 9.55
N ASP A 27 21.20 -17.70 8.31
CA ASP A 27 21.85 -17.14 7.12
C ASP A 27 21.25 -15.77 6.79
N MET A 28 21.66 -14.77 7.58
CA MET A 28 21.09 -13.42 7.51
C MET A 28 21.48 -12.68 6.22
N ALA A 29 22.63 -13.01 5.61
CA ALA A 29 23.06 -12.42 4.35
C ALA A 29 22.16 -12.89 3.20
N THR A 30 21.92 -14.20 3.09
CA THR A 30 21.02 -14.74 2.07
C THR A 30 19.56 -14.36 2.34
N ALA A 31 19.14 -14.30 3.61
CA ALA A 31 17.83 -13.76 3.97
C ALA A 31 17.64 -12.32 3.48
N ALA A 32 18.65 -11.45 3.66
CA ALA A 32 18.61 -10.07 3.18
C ALA A 32 18.43 -10.00 1.66
N LEU A 33 19.16 -10.82 0.91
CA LEU A 33 19.03 -10.93 -0.55
C LEU A 33 17.65 -11.45 -0.99
N ALA A 34 17.11 -12.45 -0.29
CA ALA A 34 15.78 -13.00 -0.57
C ALA A 34 14.68 -11.97 -0.31
N TYR A 35 14.77 -11.21 0.79
CA TYR A 35 13.86 -10.08 1.05
C TYR A 35 14.00 -8.96 0.02
N LYS A 36 15.22 -8.71 -0.49
CA LYS A 36 15.43 -7.76 -1.60
C LYS A 36 14.72 -8.21 -2.88
N CYS A 37 14.78 -9.50 -3.21
CA CYS A 37 14.03 -10.06 -4.34
C CYS A 37 12.51 -9.97 -4.12
N MET A 38 12.02 -10.18 -2.89
CA MET A 38 10.62 -9.98 -2.52
C MET A 38 10.17 -8.52 -2.72
N GLU A 39 10.97 -7.55 -2.25
CA GLU A 39 10.72 -6.11 -2.45
C GLU A 39 10.56 -5.81 -3.95
N VAL A 40 11.54 -6.22 -4.77
CA VAL A 40 11.54 -5.91 -6.20
C VAL A 40 10.38 -6.57 -6.93
N ALA A 41 10.01 -7.80 -6.57
CA ALA A 41 8.85 -8.47 -7.14
C ALA A 41 7.54 -7.71 -6.85
N TYR A 42 7.32 -7.24 -5.61
CA TYR A 42 6.16 -6.40 -5.31
C TYR A 42 6.23 -5.03 -6.00
N MET A 43 7.41 -4.40 -6.08
CA MET A 43 7.60 -3.15 -6.84
C MET A 43 7.20 -3.31 -8.32
N ARG A 44 7.49 -4.46 -8.94
CA ARG A 44 7.03 -4.75 -10.31
C ARG A 44 5.51 -4.82 -10.41
N VAL A 45 4.84 -5.49 -9.45
CA VAL A 45 3.37 -5.52 -9.40
C VAL A 45 2.79 -4.11 -9.27
N ILE A 46 3.37 -3.29 -8.38
CA ILE A 46 2.97 -1.89 -8.17
C ILE A 46 3.14 -1.08 -9.44
N CYS A 47 4.31 -1.13 -10.09
CA CYS A 47 4.57 -0.40 -11.34
C CYS A 47 3.59 -0.78 -12.45
N ILE A 48 3.30 -2.08 -12.62
CA ILE A 48 2.36 -2.56 -13.63
C ILE A 48 0.94 -2.08 -13.33
N SER A 49 0.55 -2.03 -12.06
CA SER A 49 -0.81 -1.70 -11.61
C SER A 49 -1.03 -0.21 -11.37
N HIS A 50 0.01 0.63 -11.49
CA HIS A 50 -0.01 2.03 -11.09
C HIS A 50 -1.06 2.85 -11.84
N GLN A 51 -1.14 2.71 -13.16
CA GLN A 51 -2.08 3.48 -13.97
C GLN A 51 -3.54 3.13 -13.65
N SER A 52 -3.85 1.83 -13.50
CA SER A 52 -5.20 1.40 -13.12
C SER A 52 -5.56 1.83 -11.71
N ALA A 53 -4.65 1.71 -10.73
CA ALA A 53 -4.89 2.12 -9.36
C ALA A 53 -5.12 3.64 -9.27
N ASN A 54 -4.35 4.44 -10.02
CA ASN A 54 -4.53 5.89 -10.05
C ASN A 54 -5.88 6.29 -10.65
N ARG A 55 -6.28 5.65 -11.75
CA ARG A 55 -7.61 5.87 -12.35
C ARG A 55 -8.72 5.50 -11.38
N ASP A 56 -8.66 4.31 -10.80
CA ASP A 56 -9.64 3.81 -9.83
C ASP A 56 -9.77 4.75 -8.62
N GLY A 57 -8.63 5.30 -8.15
CA GLY A 57 -8.60 6.31 -7.08
C GLY A 57 -9.25 7.63 -7.46
N HIS A 58 -9.03 8.13 -8.69
CA HIS A 58 -9.69 9.34 -9.18
C HIS A 58 -11.21 9.15 -9.34
N GLU A 59 -11.64 8.01 -9.89
CA GLU A 59 -13.07 7.69 -10.03
C GLU A 59 -13.76 7.68 -8.66
N LEU A 60 -13.14 7.02 -7.68
CA LEU A 60 -13.63 7.00 -6.31
C LEU A 60 -13.71 8.41 -5.69
N GLN A 61 -12.67 9.22 -5.88
CA GLN A 61 -12.65 10.59 -5.37
C GLN A 61 -13.78 11.44 -5.97
N THR A 62 -14.09 11.26 -7.25
CA THR A 62 -15.22 11.94 -7.90
C THR A 62 -16.55 11.50 -7.30
N VAL A 63 -16.76 10.20 -7.06
CA VAL A 63 -17.99 9.69 -6.42
C VAL A 63 -18.14 10.26 -5.01
N LEU A 64 -17.07 10.30 -4.22
CA LEU A 64 -17.08 10.83 -2.85
C LEU A 64 -17.36 12.34 -2.79
N ARG A 65 -16.95 13.12 -3.79
CA ARG A 65 -17.16 14.58 -3.86
C ARG A 65 -18.58 14.99 -4.27
N ILE A 66 -19.40 14.06 -4.79
CA ILE A 66 -20.79 14.34 -5.19
C ILE A 66 -21.72 14.37 -3.96
N VAL A 67 -21.25 14.00 -2.77
CA VAL A 67 -21.94 14.30 -1.50
C VAL A 67 -21.82 15.81 -1.25
N PRO A 68 -22.91 16.60 -1.26
CA PRO A 68 -22.82 18.04 -1.09
C PRO A 68 -22.22 18.40 0.27
N PRO A 69 -21.39 19.45 0.39
CA PRO A 69 -21.16 20.10 1.66
C PRO A 69 -22.54 20.54 2.18
N GLU A 70 -22.96 20.06 3.34
CA GLU A 70 -24.12 20.62 4.03
C GLU A 70 -23.94 22.15 4.06
N GLU A 71 -24.84 22.84 3.38
CA GLU A 71 -24.92 24.30 3.42
C GLU A 71 -25.15 24.68 4.89
N SER A 72 -24.16 25.34 5.50
CA SER A 72 -24.30 25.93 6.83
C SER A 72 -25.53 26.85 6.87
N PRO A 73 -26.58 26.61 7.68
CA PRO A 73 -27.59 27.61 7.93
C PRO A 73 -27.18 28.35 9.20
N SER A 74 -26.44 29.45 9.07
CA SER A 74 -26.37 30.41 10.16
C SER A 74 -26.15 31.82 9.63
N SER A 75 -27.12 32.30 8.85
CA SER A 75 -27.35 33.72 8.71
C SER A 75 -28.00 34.22 10.01
N SER A 76 -27.22 34.92 10.83
CA SER A 76 -27.73 35.69 11.96
C SER A 76 -28.67 36.77 11.44
N ALA A 77 -29.98 36.56 11.57
CA ALA A 77 -30.99 37.59 11.39
C ALA A 77 -31.40 38.11 12.77
N SER A 78 -30.99 39.35 13.03
CA SER A 78 -31.53 40.34 13.97
C SER A 78 -32.85 39.98 14.67
N ASP A 79 -32.81 39.87 16.00
CA ASP A 79 -34.00 39.96 16.85
C ASP A 79 -34.60 41.37 16.75
N VAL A 80 -35.85 41.44 16.28
CA VAL A 80 -36.78 42.52 16.61
C VAL A 80 -38.12 41.88 16.94
N ASP A 81 -38.46 41.93 18.23
CA ASP A 81 -39.75 41.57 18.78
C ASP A 81 -40.88 42.32 18.06
N ASN A 82 -41.89 41.60 17.58
CA ASN A 82 -43.22 42.19 17.42
C ASN A 82 -44.33 41.16 17.64
N LEU A 83 -45.04 41.35 18.76
CA LEU A 83 -46.23 40.61 19.17
C LEU A 83 -47.45 41.09 18.38
N ASN A 84 -48.09 40.23 17.58
CA ASN A 84 -49.53 40.36 17.33
C ASN A 84 -50.21 39.08 16.77
N ASN A 85 -51.08 38.53 17.61
CA ASN A 85 -52.39 37.93 17.36
C ASN A 85 -52.67 36.82 16.31
N SER A 86 -53.15 35.71 16.88
CA SER A 86 -54.43 35.02 16.62
C SER A 86 -54.63 34.12 15.38
N ALA A 87 -55.21 32.96 15.71
CA ALA A 87 -56.14 32.13 14.94
C ALA A 87 -55.58 30.96 14.09
N THR A 88 -55.89 29.75 14.60
CA THR A 88 -56.51 28.62 13.89
C THR A 88 -55.95 28.19 12.52
N GLY A 89 -55.40 26.97 12.47
CA GLY A 89 -55.36 26.22 11.22
C GLY A 89 -54.34 25.08 11.18
N ASN A 90 -54.81 23.85 11.42
CA ASN A 90 -54.09 22.63 11.11
C ASN A 90 -53.53 22.63 9.67
N LYS A 91 -52.22 22.47 9.51
CA LYS A 91 -51.59 21.85 8.33
C LYS A 91 -50.12 21.52 8.62
N ALA A 92 -49.84 20.25 8.93
CA ALA A 92 -48.51 19.68 8.72
C ALA A 92 -48.31 19.46 7.20
N PRO A 93 -47.12 19.78 6.65
CA PRO A 93 -46.21 18.73 6.19
C PRO A 93 -44.72 19.16 6.20
N PRO A 94 -43.80 18.31 5.71
CA PRO A 94 -43.48 16.96 6.13
C PRO A 94 -42.18 16.96 6.96
N VAL A 95 -42.02 15.91 7.77
CA VAL A 95 -40.76 15.54 8.41
C VAL A 95 -39.68 15.46 7.33
N ARG A 96 -38.71 16.37 7.34
CA ARG A 96 -37.44 16.18 6.63
C ARG A 96 -36.73 15.06 7.37
N SER A 97 -36.87 13.87 6.80
CA SER A 97 -36.13 12.67 7.17
C SER A 97 -34.67 13.05 7.34
N SER A 98 -34.14 12.79 8.53
CA SER A 98 -32.73 12.77 8.82
C SER A 98 -32.05 11.87 7.78
N GLU A 99 -31.37 12.48 6.81
CA GLU A 99 -30.44 11.76 5.94
C GLU A 99 -29.31 11.30 6.85
N SER A 100 -29.41 10.03 7.21
CA SER A 100 -28.43 9.37 8.05
C SER A 100 -27.08 9.33 7.31
N PRO A 101 -25.94 9.52 8.01
CA PRO A 101 -24.60 9.32 7.44
C PRO A 101 -24.38 7.93 6.83
N GLN A 102 -25.25 6.98 7.19
CA GLN A 102 -25.27 5.63 6.67
C GLN A 102 -25.67 5.59 5.19
N LEU A 103 -26.61 6.43 4.72
CA LEU A 103 -27.01 6.46 3.31
C LEU A 103 -25.88 6.97 2.39
N ALA A 104 -25.07 7.92 2.87
CA ALA A 104 -23.90 8.41 2.14
C ALA A 104 -22.78 7.35 2.05
N ALA A 105 -22.57 6.56 3.11
CA ALA A 105 -21.63 5.43 3.10
C ALA A 105 -22.11 4.26 2.22
N ASP A 106 -23.42 4.01 2.18
CA ASP A 106 -24.05 2.95 1.38
C ASP A 106 -24.05 3.27 -0.14
N LEU A 107 -24.12 4.56 -0.50
CA LEU A 107 -23.95 5.03 -1.89
C LEU A 107 -22.52 4.84 -2.42
N VAL A 108 -21.52 4.97 -1.54
CA VAL A 108 -20.09 4.90 -1.89
C VAL A 108 -19.67 3.46 -2.25
N ILE A 109 -20.25 2.44 -1.61
CA ILE A 109 -20.04 1.02 -1.95
C ILE A 109 -21.26 0.49 -2.72
N THR A 110 -21.67 1.20 -3.77
CA THR A 110 -22.60 0.63 -4.74
C THR A 110 -21.91 -0.50 -5.51
N ALA A 111 -22.68 -1.53 -5.90
CA ALA A 111 -22.18 -2.73 -6.58
C ALA A 111 -21.30 -2.45 -7.82
N GLY A 112 -21.46 -1.28 -8.46
CA GLY A 112 -20.67 -0.85 -9.61
C GLY A 112 -19.21 -0.47 -9.31
N ASN A 113 -18.92 0.03 -8.10
CA ASN A 113 -17.57 0.52 -7.75
C ASN A 113 -16.75 -0.49 -6.95
N ARG A 114 -17.37 -1.55 -6.45
CA ARG A 114 -16.73 -2.64 -5.70
C ARG A 114 -15.42 -3.16 -6.31
N PRO A 115 -15.34 -3.49 -7.62
CA PRO A 115 -14.08 -3.99 -8.19
C PRO A 115 -12.95 -2.93 -8.20
N ASN A 116 -13.28 -1.64 -8.24
CA ASN A 116 -12.29 -0.57 -8.15
C ASN A 116 -11.68 -0.51 -6.74
N PHE A 117 -12.51 -0.63 -5.70
CA PHE A 117 -12.02 -0.72 -4.31
C PHE A 117 -11.15 -1.94 -4.08
N GLU A 118 -11.55 -3.10 -4.60
CA GLU A 118 -10.78 -4.35 -4.46
C GLU A 118 -9.40 -4.21 -5.11
N ARG A 119 -9.31 -3.58 -6.29
CA ARG A 119 -8.02 -3.29 -6.96
C ARG A 119 -7.18 -2.28 -6.20
N LEU A 120 -7.79 -1.21 -5.68
CA LEU A 120 -7.07 -0.18 -4.91
C LEU A 120 -6.53 -0.74 -3.59
N LEU A 121 -7.33 -1.56 -2.90
CA LEU A 121 -6.90 -2.26 -1.68
C LEU A 121 -5.75 -3.22 -1.97
N SER A 122 -5.87 -4.01 -3.05
CA SER A 122 -4.80 -4.92 -3.48
C SER A 122 -3.51 -4.15 -3.82
N PHE A 123 -3.62 -3.00 -4.48
CA PHE A 123 -2.49 -2.13 -4.76
C PHE A 123 -1.82 -1.65 -3.46
N ALA A 124 -2.59 -1.13 -2.51
CA ALA A 124 -2.08 -0.67 -1.21
C ALA A 124 -1.42 -1.80 -0.40
N GLN A 125 -1.99 -3.01 -0.44
CA GLN A 125 -1.39 -4.20 0.17
C GLN A 125 -0.03 -4.54 -0.45
N ASN A 126 0.08 -4.49 -1.79
CA ASN A 126 1.37 -4.72 -2.46
C ASN A 126 2.42 -3.66 -2.08
N VAL A 127 2.03 -2.39 -1.97
CA VAL A 127 2.91 -1.30 -1.48
C VAL A 127 3.40 -1.59 -0.06
N ASN A 128 2.48 -1.98 0.85
CA ASN A 128 2.85 -2.34 2.22
C ASN A 128 3.81 -3.54 2.26
N LEU A 129 3.55 -4.57 1.46
CA LEU A 129 4.40 -5.76 1.38
C LEU A 129 5.79 -5.45 0.81
N ALA A 130 5.90 -4.55 -0.17
CA ALA A 130 7.18 -4.07 -0.69
C ALA A 130 7.98 -3.33 0.40
N MET A 131 7.33 -2.42 1.13
CA MET A 131 7.98 -1.68 2.22
C MET A 131 8.43 -2.59 3.36
N GLU A 132 7.59 -3.55 3.76
CA GLU A 132 7.95 -4.55 4.76
C GLU A 132 9.12 -5.43 4.31
N ALA A 133 9.15 -5.85 3.04
CA ALA A 133 10.28 -6.59 2.48
C ALA A 133 11.57 -5.76 2.50
N SER A 134 11.50 -4.47 2.13
CA SER A 134 12.64 -3.54 2.19
C SER A 134 13.17 -3.39 3.61
N ARG A 135 12.27 -3.21 4.60
CA ARG A 135 12.61 -3.11 6.01
C ARG A 135 13.30 -4.37 6.51
N LYS A 136 12.73 -5.54 6.21
CA LYS A 136 13.29 -6.84 6.61
C LYS A 136 14.64 -7.12 5.94
N SER A 137 14.81 -6.76 4.68
CA SER A 137 16.09 -6.88 3.98
C SER A 137 17.19 -6.10 4.70
N ARG A 138 16.90 -4.87 5.14
CA ARG A 138 17.85 -4.05 5.91
C ARG A 138 18.15 -4.62 7.28
N ILE A 139 17.14 -5.12 8.00
CA ILE A 139 17.33 -5.73 9.32
C ILE A 139 18.23 -6.97 9.22
N ALA A 140 17.95 -7.86 8.27
CA ALA A 140 18.75 -9.05 8.02
C ALA A 140 20.19 -8.68 7.63
N PHE A 141 20.38 -7.66 6.78
CA PHE A 141 21.72 -7.19 6.43
C PHE A 141 22.50 -6.64 7.63
N THR A 142 21.87 -5.84 8.49
CA THR A 142 22.51 -5.36 9.73
C THR A 142 22.90 -6.52 10.64
N ALA A 143 22.03 -7.54 10.79
CA ALA A 143 22.33 -8.73 11.57
C ALA A 143 23.50 -9.53 10.99
N ALA A 144 23.58 -9.66 9.66
CA ALA A 144 24.70 -10.29 8.97
C ALA A 144 26.02 -9.54 9.22
N ASN A 145 26.01 -8.21 9.15
CA ASN A 145 27.22 -7.40 9.36
C ASN A 145 27.77 -7.54 10.79
N ILE A 146 26.90 -7.62 11.82
CA ILE A 146 27.34 -7.83 13.21
C ILE A 146 28.07 -9.18 13.38
N GLY A 147 27.65 -10.21 12.65
CA GLY A 147 28.34 -11.50 12.62
C GLY A 147 29.67 -11.46 11.86
N MET A 148 29.76 -10.68 10.79
CA MET A 148 30.92 -10.64 9.88
C MET A 148 32.04 -9.70 10.34
N ASP A 149 31.75 -8.70 11.17
CA ASP A 149 32.78 -7.82 11.78
C ASP A 149 33.77 -8.60 12.69
N GLN A 150 33.41 -9.84 13.05
CA GLN A 150 34.26 -10.76 13.82
C GLN A 150 35.11 -11.70 12.94
N LEU A 151 34.87 -11.75 11.63
CA LEU A 151 35.41 -12.75 10.70
C LEU A 151 36.18 -12.15 9.50
N ASP A 152 36.51 -10.86 9.52
CA ASP A 152 37.26 -10.12 8.47
C ASP A 152 36.67 -10.18 7.04
N SER A 153 35.47 -10.72 6.84
CA SER A 153 34.81 -10.85 5.52
C SER A 153 34.16 -9.55 5.06
N LYS A 154 35.00 -8.56 4.72
CA LYS A 154 34.56 -7.22 4.26
C LYS A 154 34.03 -7.22 2.81
N GLU A 155 34.40 -8.21 2.01
CA GLU A 155 34.02 -8.30 0.59
C GLU A 155 32.60 -8.83 0.40
N GLY A 156 32.16 -9.78 1.23
CA GLY A 156 30.78 -10.29 1.24
C GLY A 156 29.78 -9.23 1.68
N THR A 157 30.08 -8.50 2.76
CA THR A 157 29.23 -7.39 3.24
C THR A 157 29.07 -6.29 2.20
N THR A 158 30.15 -5.92 1.51
CA THR A 158 30.13 -4.92 0.43
C THR A 158 29.27 -5.38 -0.76
N SER A 159 29.35 -6.66 -1.14
CA SER A 159 28.59 -7.23 -2.26
C SER A 159 27.09 -7.30 -1.97
N VAL A 160 26.70 -7.75 -0.77
CA VAL A 160 25.31 -7.76 -0.32
C VAL A 160 24.77 -6.33 -0.27
N GLN A 161 25.51 -5.39 0.30
CA GLN A 161 25.11 -3.98 0.35
C GLN A 161 24.86 -3.39 -1.04
N ARG A 162 25.72 -3.73 -2.02
CA ARG A 162 25.57 -3.30 -3.40
C ARG A 162 24.29 -3.84 -4.03
N ALA A 163 23.95 -5.11 -3.81
CA ALA A 163 22.70 -5.70 -4.29
C ALA A 163 21.46 -5.04 -3.64
N LEU A 164 21.52 -4.75 -2.33
CA LEU A 164 20.44 -4.11 -1.59
C LEU A 164 20.16 -2.67 -2.02
N ASN A 165 21.22 -1.91 -2.34
CA ASN A 165 21.12 -0.54 -2.83
C ASN A 165 20.77 -0.45 -4.33
N PHE A 166 20.74 -1.59 -5.04
CA PHE A 166 20.43 -1.58 -6.45
C PHE A 166 18.97 -1.20 -6.74
N ASN A 167 18.76 -0.52 -7.86
CA ASN A 167 17.44 -0.07 -8.27
C ASN A 167 16.55 -1.24 -8.69
N PHE A 168 15.24 -1.08 -8.60
CA PHE A 168 14.26 -2.12 -8.91
C PHE A 168 13.83 -2.16 -10.39
N HIS A 169 14.31 -1.23 -11.22
CA HIS A 169 13.92 -1.14 -12.63
C HIS A 169 14.68 -2.17 -13.47
N ASP A 170 15.99 -2.33 -13.24
CA ASP A 170 16.85 -3.30 -13.90
C ASP A 170 16.87 -4.64 -13.14
N VAL A 171 15.89 -5.50 -13.44
CA VAL A 171 15.80 -6.83 -12.79
C VAL A 171 16.99 -7.71 -13.12
N ASP A 172 17.50 -7.66 -14.36
CA ASP A 172 18.64 -8.49 -14.77
C ASP A 172 19.94 -8.05 -14.08
N GLY A 173 20.15 -6.74 -13.94
CA GLY A 173 21.24 -6.18 -13.14
C GLY A 173 21.18 -6.58 -11.69
N LEU A 174 19.98 -6.54 -11.09
CA LEU A 174 19.78 -7.02 -9.72
C LEU A 174 20.13 -8.51 -9.60
N LEU A 175 19.63 -9.36 -10.50
CA LEU A 175 19.89 -10.80 -10.44
C LEU A 175 21.38 -11.13 -10.55
N ARG A 176 22.15 -10.38 -11.36
CA ARG A 176 23.61 -10.51 -11.42
C ARG A 176 24.27 -10.17 -10.08
N LEU A 177 23.85 -9.09 -9.44
CA LEU A 177 24.39 -8.69 -8.12
C LEU A 177 23.99 -9.66 -7.00
N VAL A 178 22.76 -10.19 -7.04
CA VAL A 178 22.30 -11.19 -6.07
C VAL A 178 23.11 -12.48 -6.20
N ARG A 179 23.38 -12.95 -7.43
CA ARG A 179 24.24 -14.12 -7.65
C ARG A 179 25.65 -13.89 -7.12
N LEU A 180 26.27 -12.78 -7.51
CA LEU A 180 27.61 -12.41 -7.03
C LEU A 180 27.67 -12.35 -5.50
N ALA A 181 26.71 -11.68 -4.87
CA ALA A 181 26.65 -11.57 -3.42
C ALA A 181 26.49 -12.93 -2.75
N LYS A 182 25.62 -13.80 -3.28
CA LYS A 182 25.41 -15.16 -2.77
C LYS A 182 26.69 -16.00 -2.86
N ASP A 183 27.37 -15.96 -4.01
CA ASP A 183 28.58 -16.76 -4.23
C ASP A 183 29.67 -16.36 -3.22
N VAL A 184 29.84 -15.07 -2.95
CA VAL A 184 30.80 -14.56 -1.96
C VAL A 184 30.39 -14.86 -0.50
N THR A 185 29.10 -15.05 -0.22
CA THR A 185 28.62 -15.37 1.15
C THR A 185 28.50 -16.87 1.42
N SER A 186 28.72 -17.73 0.43
CA SER A 186 28.59 -19.19 0.55
C SER A 186 29.92 -19.92 0.77
N ASP A 187 31.06 -19.21 0.66
CA ASP A 187 32.41 -19.68 0.96
C ASP A 187 32.83 -19.33 2.40
#